data_AF-A0A175YGI9-F1
#
_entry.id   AF-A0A175YGI9-F1
#
_cell.length_a   1.000
_cell.length_b   1.000
_cell.length_c   1.000
_cell.angle_alpha   90.00
_cell.angle_beta   90.00
_cell.angle_gamma   90.00
#
_symmetry.space_group_name_H-M   'P 1'
#
loop_
_entity.id
_entity.type
_entity.pdbx_description
1 polymer ?
#
loop_
_entity_poly.entity_id
_entity_poly.type
_entity_poly.pdbx_seq_one_letter_code
_entity_poly.pdbx_strand_id
1 'polypeptide(L)'
;MASAALFMGSSSLQVNKGFSDFTGLRSSAALPFNRRTSDDLLSVVAFQTSVIGGGNKRGVVEAKLKVAINGFGRIGRNFLRCWHGRKDSPLDVVAINDTGGVKQASHLLKYDSTLGIFDADVKPVGTDGISVDGKVIQVVSNRNPSNLPWGELGIDLVIEGTGVFVDREGAGKHLEAGAKKVLITAPGKGDIPTYVVGVNAELYDHSETIISNASCTTNCLAPFVKVLDQKFGIIKGTMTTTHSYTGDQRLLDASHRDLRRARAAALNIVPTSTGAAKAVALVLPNLKGKLNGIALRVPTPNVSVVDLVVQVTKKTFAEEVNAAFKESSDNELKGILALCEEPLVSVDFRCSDVSSTVDASLTMVMGDDMVKVIAWYDNEWGYSQRVVDLADIVASQWK
;
A
#
# COMPACT_ATOMS: atom_id res chain seq x y z
N MET A 1 -13.51 -64.29 -29.00
CA MET A 1 -14.98 -64.30 -29.14
C MET A 1 -15.41 -62.83 -29.13
N ALA A 2 -15.61 -62.13 -30.24
CA ALA A 2 -16.60 -62.29 -31.33
C ALA A 2 -18.05 -61.97 -30.91
N SER A 3 -18.53 -60.78 -31.30
CA SER A 3 -19.87 -60.39 -31.83
C SER A 3 -20.04 -58.87 -31.65
N ALA A 4 -20.11 -57.98 -32.67
CA ALA A 4 -21.08 -57.81 -33.77
C ALA A 4 -22.52 -57.55 -33.25
N ALA A 5 -23.32 -56.56 -33.65
CA ALA A 5 -23.59 -55.92 -34.96
C ALA A 5 -24.28 -54.53 -34.74
N LEU A 6 -23.92 -53.45 -35.46
CA LEU A 6 -24.53 -52.87 -36.69
C LEU A 6 -26.02 -52.46 -36.60
N PHE A 7 -26.34 -51.19 -36.89
CA PHE A 7 -27.15 -50.78 -38.05
C PHE A 7 -26.99 -49.29 -38.40
N MET A 8 -26.90 -49.02 -39.70
CA MET A 8 -26.78 -47.72 -40.36
C MET A 8 -28.15 -47.15 -40.75
N GLY A 9 -28.21 -45.82 -40.96
CA GLY A 9 -29.24 -45.16 -41.77
C GLY A 9 -28.81 -43.75 -42.14
N SER A 10 -28.61 -43.49 -43.43
CA SER A 10 -28.17 -42.21 -44.02
C SER A 10 -29.21 -41.64 -44.98
N SER A 11 -28.98 -40.39 -45.42
CA SER A 11 -29.66 -39.58 -46.46
C SER A 11 -30.84 -38.71 -45.97
N SER A 12 -31.09 -37.48 -46.42
CA SER A 12 -30.37 -36.49 -47.26
C SER A 12 -31.20 -35.20 -47.29
N LEU A 13 -30.51 -34.04 -47.27
CA LEU A 13 -30.85 -32.72 -47.88
C LEU A 13 -32.32 -32.30 -48.06
N GLN A 14 -32.68 -31.15 -47.46
CA GLN A 14 -33.32 -30.05 -48.21
C GLN A 14 -33.13 -28.68 -47.55
N VAL A 15 -33.06 -27.67 -48.43
CA VAL A 15 -32.67 -26.27 -48.27
C VAL A 15 -33.90 -25.38 -48.06
N ASN A 16 -33.80 -24.35 -47.20
CA ASN A 16 -34.29 -22.96 -47.41
C ASN A 16 -34.06 -22.13 -46.12
N LYS A 17 -33.19 -21.11 -46.15
CA LYS A 17 -33.41 -19.69 -46.53
C LYS A 17 -34.09 -18.82 -45.46
N GLY A 18 -33.36 -17.78 -45.04
CA GLY A 18 -33.81 -16.64 -44.23
C GLY A 18 -32.61 -16.02 -43.48
N PHE A 19 -31.80 -15.17 -44.14
CA PHE A 19 -31.79 -13.70 -43.97
C PHE A 19 -31.60 -13.25 -42.51
N SER A 20 -30.68 -12.38 -42.10
CA SER A 20 -29.64 -11.57 -42.75
C SER A 20 -28.98 -10.74 -41.63
N ASP A 21 -27.66 -10.55 -41.73
CA ASP A 21 -26.88 -9.38 -41.33
C ASP A 21 -26.92 -8.86 -39.87
N PHE A 22 -25.80 -9.08 -39.16
CA PHE A 22 -25.27 -8.11 -38.21
C PHE A 22 -23.77 -7.89 -38.49
N THR A 23 -23.49 -7.15 -39.56
CA THR A 23 -22.18 -6.54 -39.79
C THR A 23 -22.28 -5.06 -39.39
N GLY A 24 -21.46 -4.64 -38.44
CA GLY A 24 -21.52 -3.31 -37.85
C GLY A 24 -20.21 -2.83 -37.26
N LEU A 25 -19.08 -3.17 -37.88
CA LEU A 25 -17.85 -2.39 -37.73
C LEU A 25 -17.99 -1.12 -38.57
N ARG A 26 -18.21 0.01 -37.92
CA ARG A 26 -17.94 1.33 -38.49
C ARG A 26 -17.04 2.11 -37.56
N SER A 27 -15.92 2.55 -38.13
CA SER A 27 -15.06 3.58 -37.57
C SER A 27 -15.83 4.89 -37.45
N SER A 28 -15.71 5.55 -36.31
CA SER A 28 -16.01 6.98 -36.19
C SER A 28 -14.69 7.74 -36.14
N ALA A 29 -14.48 8.52 -37.19
CA ALA A 29 -13.36 9.41 -37.39
C ALA A 29 -13.31 10.54 -36.35
N ALA A 30 -12.07 11.00 -36.15
CA ALA A 30 -11.61 12.31 -35.71
C ALA A 30 -12.68 13.41 -35.49
N LEU A 31 -12.66 14.00 -34.30
CA LEU A 31 -13.22 15.32 -34.02
C LEU A 31 -12.15 16.39 -34.26
N PRO A 32 -12.45 17.49 -34.99
CA PRO A 32 -11.47 18.53 -35.27
C PRO A 32 -11.43 19.62 -34.18
N PHE A 33 -10.23 20.14 -34.03
CA PHE A 33 -9.83 21.49 -33.62
C PHE A 33 -10.94 22.54 -33.44
N ASN A 34 -10.90 23.25 -32.31
CA ASN A 34 -11.32 24.65 -32.25
C ASN A 34 -10.16 25.52 -31.77
N ARG A 35 -9.49 26.14 -32.75
CA ARG A 35 -8.60 27.29 -32.58
C ARG A 35 -9.50 28.53 -32.50
N ARG A 36 -9.36 29.36 -31.46
CA ARG A 36 -9.74 30.77 -31.53
C ARG A 36 -8.48 31.61 -31.46
N THR A 37 -8.20 32.30 -32.56
CA THR A 37 -7.19 33.34 -32.67
C THR A 37 -7.78 34.70 -32.34
N SER A 38 -6.86 35.56 -31.91
CA SER A 38 -6.91 36.96 -31.55
C SER A 38 -7.55 37.89 -32.59
N ASP A 39 -8.29 38.91 -32.13
CA ASP A 39 -7.88 40.35 -32.09
C ASP A 39 -9.08 41.30 -32.25
N ASP A 40 -9.22 42.22 -31.27
CA ASP A 40 -9.55 43.65 -31.41
C ASP A 40 -9.56 44.26 -30.00
N LEU A 41 -8.47 44.91 -29.53
CA LEU A 41 -8.11 46.32 -29.71
C LEU A 41 -9.27 47.30 -29.50
N LEU A 42 -9.42 47.81 -28.27
CA LEU A 42 -9.50 49.24 -27.89
C LEU A 42 -10.23 49.43 -26.55
N SER A 43 -9.48 49.54 -25.44
CA SER A 43 -9.80 50.52 -24.40
C SER A 43 -8.53 50.86 -23.61
N VAL A 44 -7.90 51.94 -24.05
CA VAL A 44 -6.88 52.68 -23.31
C VAL A 44 -7.60 53.61 -22.35
N VAL A 45 -7.49 53.41 -21.03
CA VAL A 45 -7.48 54.50 -20.04
C VAL A 45 -6.58 54.14 -18.84
N ALA A 46 -5.42 54.79 -18.84
CA ALA A 46 -4.61 55.34 -17.74
C ALA A 46 -4.65 54.73 -16.31
N PHE A 47 -3.50 54.19 -15.94
CA PHE A 47 -2.60 54.66 -14.86
C PHE A 47 -3.19 54.98 -13.47
N GLN A 48 -2.87 54.13 -12.48
CA GLN A 48 -2.51 54.60 -11.15
C GLN A 48 -1.50 53.64 -10.50
N THR A 49 -0.27 54.14 -10.37
CA THR A 49 0.80 53.57 -9.55
C THR A 49 0.46 53.72 -8.08
N SER A 50 0.35 52.60 -7.36
CA SER A 50 0.50 52.59 -5.90
C SER A 50 1.70 51.72 -5.52
N VAL A 51 2.80 52.39 -5.23
CA VAL A 51 3.92 51.84 -4.47
C VAL A 51 3.42 51.58 -3.04
N ILE A 52 3.34 50.31 -2.67
CA ILE A 52 3.29 49.85 -1.27
C ILE A 52 4.41 48.81 -1.22
N GLY A 53 5.56 49.11 -0.63
CA GLY A 53 5.69 49.35 0.80
C GLY A 53 6.02 48.01 1.44
N GLY A 54 7.30 47.82 1.77
CA GLY A 54 7.88 46.55 2.18
C GLY A 54 7.11 45.84 3.30
N GLY A 55 6.94 44.55 3.10
CA GLY A 55 6.44 43.61 4.09
C GLY A 55 6.96 42.23 3.71
N ASN A 56 8.24 42.00 3.98
CA ASN A 56 8.83 40.68 3.87
C ASN A 56 8.19 39.83 4.99
N LYS A 57 6.98 39.30 4.75
CA LYS A 57 6.40 38.24 5.56
C LYS A 57 7.33 37.05 5.35
N ARG A 58 8.36 36.94 6.18
CA ARG A 58 9.01 35.67 6.46
C ARG A 58 7.88 34.76 6.93
N GLY A 59 7.33 33.98 5.99
CA GLY A 59 6.53 32.84 6.37
C GLY A 59 7.36 32.06 7.39
N VAL A 60 6.76 31.71 8.51
CA VAL A 60 7.36 30.75 9.43
C VAL A 60 7.53 29.50 8.59
N VAL A 61 8.76 29.27 8.10
CA VAL A 61 9.09 28.02 7.44
C VAL A 61 9.18 27.03 8.58
N GLU A 62 8.07 26.36 8.86
CA GLU A 62 8.06 25.24 9.80
C GLU A 62 9.14 24.26 9.34
N ALA A 63 10.10 23.99 10.23
CA ALA A 63 11.26 23.18 9.89
C ALA A 63 10.77 21.77 9.58
N LYS A 64 10.91 21.34 8.32
CA LYS A 64 10.50 20.00 7.91
C LYS A 64 11.51 18.96 8.36
N LEU A 65 11.00 17.80 8.76
CA LEU A 65 11.79 16.65 9.17
C LEU A 65 12.55 16.07 7.97
N LYS A 66 13.88 15.98 8.02
CA LYS A 66 14.66 15.45 6.90
C LYS A 66 14.58 13.93 6.84
N VAL A 67 14.04 13.40 5.75
CA VAL A 67 13.79 11.98 5.55
C VAL A 67 14.71 11.41 4.47
N ALA A 68 15.31 10.25 4.76
CA ALA A 68 15.96 9.41 3.76
C ALA A 68 15.20 8.10 3.53
N ILE A 69 15.18 7.61 2.30
CA ILE A 69 14.60 6.31 1.97
C ILE A 69 15.75 5.31 1.73
N ASN A 70 15.87 4.30 2.58
CA ASN A 70 16.82 3.20 2.37
C ASN A 70 16.14 2.04 1.65
N GLY A 71 16.59 1.72 0.44
CA GLY A 71 15.97 0.70 -0.39
C GLY A 71 14.83 1.26 -1.24
N PHE A 72 15.16 1.76 -2.43
CA PHE A 72 14.19 2.32 -3.38
C PHE A 72 13.46 1.26 -4.23
N GLY A 73 13.07 0.17 -3.56
CA GLY A 73 12.25 -0.90 -4.11
C GLY A 73 10.78 -0.50 -4.21
N ARG A 74 9.88 -1.49 -4.17
CA ARG A 74 8.43 -1.25 -4.29
C ARG A 74 7.90 -0.28 -3.23
N ILE A 75 8.17 -0.54 -1.95
CA ILE A 75 7.64 0.29 -0.85
C ILE A 75 8.34 1.65 -0.80
N GLY A 76 9.66 1.72 -1.03
CA GLY A 76 10.38 2.99 -1.06
C GLY A 76 9.88 3.95 -2.14
N ARG A 77 9.59 3.45 -3.35
CA ARG A 77 9.00 4.27 -4.42
C ARG A 77 7.57 4.69 -4.10
N ASN A 78 6.77 3.79 -3.54
CA ASN A 78 5.40 4.11 -3.15
C ASN A 78 5.34 5.11 -2.00
N PHE A 79 6.25 5.03 -1.02
CA PHE A 79 6.40 6.04 0.03
C PHE A 79 6.62 7.42 -0.59
N LEU A 80 7.54 7.54 -1.55
CA LEU A 80 7.79 8.82 -2.22
C LEU A 80 6.54 9.32 -2.98
N ARG A 81 5.84 8.45 -3.71
CA ARG A 81 4.60 8.81 -4.42
C ARG A 81 3.50 9.27 -3.46
N CYS A 82 3.30 8.54 -2.36
CA CYS A 82 2.32 8.88 -1.33
C CYS A 82 2.66 10.21 -0.64
N TRP A 83 3.93 10.40 -0.27
CA TRP A 83 4.41 11.65 0.33
C TRP A 83 4.26 12.84 -0.61
N HIS A 84 4.63 12.69 -1.88
CA HIS A 84 4.51 13.75 -2.90
C HIS A 84 3.05 14.17 -3.14
N GLY A 85 2.11 13.23 -3.04
CA GLY A 85 0.68 13.54 -3.11
C GLY A 85 0.12 14.36 -1.94
N ARG A 86 0.88 14.57 -0.87
CA ARG A 86 0.46 15.35 0.32
C ARG A 86 0.93 16.79 0.21
N LYS A 87 -0.01 17.74 0.24
CA LYS A 87 0.28 19.19 0.14
C LYS A 87 1.06 19.72 1.35
N ASP A 88 0.68 19.27 2.55
CA ASP A 88 1.16 19.85 3.82
C ASP A 88 1.90 18.82 4.68
N SER A 89 2.70 17.93 4.07
CA SER A 89 3.49 16.98 4.87
C SER A 89 4.63 17.71 5.62
N PRO A 90 4.82 17.43 6.93
CA PRO A 90 5.94 17.91 7.72
C PRO A 90 7.28 17.26 7.32
N LEU A 91 7.26 16.29 6.41
CA LEU A 91 8.44 15.57 5.96
C LEU A 91 9.09 16.25 4.75
N ASP A 92 10.41 16.23 4.72
CA ASP A 92 11.24 16.64 3.61
C ASP A 92 12.09 15.46 3.13
N VAL A 93 11.70 14.80 2.04
CA VAL A 93 12.50 13.71 1.46
C VAL A 93 13.72 14.31 0.76
N VAL A 94 14.90 14.08 1.36
CA VAL A 94 16.17 14.67 0.91
C VAL A 94 17.10 13.67 0.24
N ALA A 95 17.00 12.38 0.59
CA ALA A 95 17.92 11.36 0.09
C ALA A 95 17.25 10.00 -0.15
N ILE A 96 17.77 9.26 -1.13
CA ILE A 96 17.38 7.90 -1.48
C ILE A 96 18.66 7.06 -1.59
N ASN A 97 18.71 5.91 -0.91
CA ASN A 97 19.71 4.90 -1.19
C ASN A 97 19.17 3.85 -2.17
N ASP A 98 19.74 3.81 -3.37
CA ASP A 98 19.44 2.81 -4.40
C ASP A 98 20.71 2.32 -5.09
N THR A 99 20.98 1.03 -4.97
CA THR A 99 22.12 0.37 -5.64
C THR A 99 22.02 0.35 -7.16
N GLY A 100 20.84 0.56 -7.72
CA GLY A 100 20.62 0.70 -9.15
C GLY A 100 21.09 2.04 -9.72
N GLY A 101 21.29 3.05 -8.86
CA GLY A 101 21.69 4.41 -9.26
C GLY A 101 20.56 5.25 -9.87
N VAL A 102 20.89 6.51 -10.19
CA VAL A 102 19.94 7.56 -10.58
C VAL A 102 19.05 7.19 -11.76
N LYS A 103 19.61 6.61 -12.82
CA LYS A 103 18.85 6.30 -14.04
C LYS A 103 17.73 5.29 -13.76
N GLN A 104 18.06 4.21 -13.06
CA GLN A 104 17.14 3.13 -12.70
C GLN A 104 16.09 3.64 -11.73
N ALA A 105 16.52 4.34 -10.68
CA ALA A 105 15.63 4.94 -9.70
C ALA A 105 14.63 5.92 -10.34
N SER A 106 15.09 6.83 -11.21
CA SER A 106 14.22 7.76 -11.94
C SER A 106 13.23 7.05 -12.85
N HIS A 107 13.69 6.06 -13.61
CA HIS A 107 12.85 5.33 -14.56
C HIS A 107 11.77 4.51 -13.85
N LEU A 108 12.15 3.76 -12.81
CA LEU A 108 11.22 2.94 -12.02
C LEU A 108 10.29 3.76 -11.13
N LEU A 109 10.66 5.00 -10.78
CA LEU A 109 9.76 5.94 -10.15
C LEU A 109 8.72 6.48 -11.15
N LYS A 110 9.12 6.81 -12.40
CA LYS A 110 8.21 7.35 -13.41
C LYS A 110 7.23 6.30 -13.95
N TYR A 111 7.68 5.08 -14.17
CA TYR A 111 6.89 4.02 -14.83
C TYR A 111 6.67 2.83 -13.89
N ASP A 112 5.41 2.50 -13.61
CA ASP A 112 5.04 1.35 -12.77
C ASP A 112 3.93 0.51 -13.42
N SER A 113 4.13 -0.81 -13.51
CA SER A 113 3.18 -1.71 -14.15
C SER A 113 1.87 -1.89 -13.39
N THR A 114 1.89 -1.70 -12.06
CA THR A 114 0.69 -1.81 -11.22
C THR A 114 -0.02 -0.46 -11.18
N LEU A 115 0.73 0.59 -10.84
CA LEU A 115 0.17 1.91 -10.50
C LEU A 115 0.09 2.87 -11.70
N GLY A 116 0.66 2.51 -12.85
CA GLY A 116 0.73 3.35 -14.03
C GLY A 116 1.88 4.36 -14.00
N ILE A 117 1.80 5.34 -14.90
CA ILE A 117 2.80 6.42 -15.01
C ILE A 117 2.56 7.40 -13.86
N PHE A 118 3.64 7.72 -13.12
CA PHE A 118 3.56 8.70 -12.05
C PHE A 118 3.32 10.10 -12.62
N ASP A 119 2.28 10.78 -12.12
CA ASP A 119 1.89 12.14 -12.52
C ASP A 119 2.76 13.22 -11.85
N ALA A 120 4.06 13.13 -12.09
CA ALA A 120 5.07 14.11 -11.71
C ALA A 120 6.14 14.18 -12.80
N ASP A 121 6.79 15.34 -12.93
CA ASP A 121 7.96 15.51 -13.78
C ASP A 121 9.20 14.89 -13.10
N VAL A 122 9.46 13.61 -13.41
CA VAL A 122 10.60 12.86 -12.87
C VAL A 122 11.76 12.89 -13.85
N LYS A 123 12.89 13.47 -13.44
CA LYS A 123 14.09 13.59 -14.28
C LYS A 123 15.36 13.23 -13.50
N PRO A 124 16.33 12.53 -14.11
CA PRO A 124 17.65 12.42 -13.52
C PRO A 124 18.34 13.79 -13.50
N VAL A 125 19.06 14.08 -12.43
CA VAL A 125 19.87 15.31 -12.25
C VAL A 125 21.30 14.88 -11.97
N GLY A 126 22.19 15.11 -12.94
CA GLY A 126 23.59 14.69 -12.82
C GLY A 126 23.75 13.18 -12.64
N THR A 127 24.71 12.79 -11.80
CA THR A 127 25.04 11.38 -11.51
C THR A 127 24.48 10.89 -10.17
N ASP A 128 23.97 11.79 -9.35
CA ASP A 128 23.67 11.59 -7.93
C ASP A 128 22.36 12.27 -7.47
N GLY A 129 21.46 12.66 -8.39
CA GLY A 129 20.19 13.27 -8.03
C GLY A 129 19.01 12.87 -8.92
N ILE A 130 17.80 12.97 -8.38
CA ILE A 130 16.53 12.85 -9.10
C ILE A 130 15.71 14.10 -8.80
N SER A 131 15.17 14.72 -9.84
CA SER A 131 14.17 15.77 -9.72
C SER A 131 12.77 15.16 -9.78
N VAL A 132 11.88 15.59 -8.87
CA VAL A 132 10.44 15.33 -8.89
C VAL A 132 9.73 16.68 -8.78
N ASP A 133 9.10 17.14 -9.86
CA ASP A 133 8.48 18.48 -9.97
C ASP A 133 9.43 19.61 -9.55
N GLY A 134 10.69 19.53 -10.00
CA GLY A 134 11.71 20.53 -9.70
C GLY A 134 12.41 20.34 -8.35
N LYS A 135 11.84 19.57 -7.40
CA LYS A 135 12.53 19.21 -6.15
C LYS A 135 13.64 18.20 -6.43
N VAL A 136 14.87 18.54 -6.09
CA VAL A 136 16.02 17.62 -6.20
C VAL A 136 16.14 16.78 -4.93
N ILE A 137 16.24 15.47 -5.12
CA ILE A 137 16.45 14.45 -4.08
C ILE A 137 17.76 13.75 -4.40
N GLN A 138 18.68 13.69 -3.43
CA GLN A 138 19.98 13.05 -3.63
C GLN A 138 19.83 11.53 -3.69
N VAL A 139 20.60 10.90 -4.59
CA VAL A 139 20.70 9.45 -4.70
C VAL A 139 22.09 9.01 -4.28
N VAL A 140 22.14 8.20 -3.24
CA VAL A 140 23.35 7.51 -2.78
C VAL A 140 23.24 6.02 -3.11
N SER A 141 24.36 5.32 -3.09
CA SER A 141 24.43 3.91 -3.44
C SER A 141 25.41 3.16 -2.55
N ASN A 142 24.89 2.54 -1.49
CA ASN A 142 25.68 1.64 -0.66
C ASN A 142 24.83 0.47 -0.13
N ARG A 143 25.39 -0.74 -0.13
CA ARG A 143 24.73 -1.92 0.44
C ARG A 143 24.88 -2.02 1.95
N ASN A 144 25.88 -1.37 2.52
CA ASN A 144 26.10 -1.34 3.96
C ASN A 144 25.54 -0.04 4.55
N PRO A 145 24.49 -0.10 5.38
CA PRO A 145 23.90 1.07 6.01
C PRO A 145 24.87 1.98 6.77
N SER A 146 25.89 1.42 7.46
CA SER A 146 26.85 2.20 8.24
C SER A 146 27.75 3.11 7.38
N ASN A 147 27.82 2.88 6.06
CA ASN A 147 28.61 3.68 5.13
C ASN A 147 27.79 4.80 4.46
N LEU A 148 26.51 4.93 4.78
CA LEU A 148 25.64 5.94 4.17
C LEU A 148 25.92 7.31 4.82
N PRO A 149 25.87 8.41 4.05
CA PRO A 149 26.27 9.73 4.54
C PRO A 149 25.16 10.43 5.35
N TRP A 150 24.46 9.70 6.24
CA TRP A 150 23.28 10.23 6.92
C TRP A 150 23.59 11.41 7.84
N GLY A 151 24.71 11.36 8.57
CA GLY A 151 25.17 12.48 9.39
C GLY A 151 25.52 13.71 8.56
N GLU A 152 26.19 13.53 7.42
CA GLU A 152 26.57 14.64 6.51
C GLU A 152 25.34 15.31 5.91
N LEU A 153 24.31 14.54 5.57
CA LEU A 153 23.04 15.04 5.01
C LEU A 153 22.08 15.56 6.08
N GLY A 154 22.40 15.34 7.36
CA GLY A 154 21.57 15.71 8.50
C GLY A 154 20.22 14.99 8.50
N ILE A 155 20.23 13.68 8.21
CA ILE A 155 19.00 12.87 8.16
C ILE A 155 18.43 12.69 9.56
N ASP A 156 17.17 13.07 9.72
CA ASP A 156 16.44 12.89 10.98
C ASP A 156 15.82 11.49 11.04
N LEU A 157 15.11 11.07 9.99
CA LEU A 157 14.39 9.80 9.91
C LEU A 157 14.76 9.00 8.67
N VAL A 158 15.11 7.73 8.84
CA VAL A 158 15.29 6.78 7.74
C VAL A 158 14.06 5.90 7.60
N ILE A 159 13.50 5.83 6.39
CA ILE A 159 12.52 4.82 5.99
C ILE A 159 13.27 3.59 5.50
N GLU A 160 13.32 2.54 6.32
CA GLU A 160 14.01 1.29 6.03
C GLU A 160 13.10 0.36 5.23
N GLY A 161 13.24 0.44 3.90
CA GLY A 161 12.42 -0.25 2.89
C GLY A 161 13.11 -1.39 2.15
N THR A 162 14.28 -1.85 2.60
CA THR A 162 14.99 -2.99 1.98
C THR A 162 14.37 -4.33 2.34
N GLY A 163 13.72 -4.43 3.50
CA GLY A 163 13.22 -5.68 4.08
C GLY A 163 14.32 -6.61 4.62
N VAL A 164 15.58 -6.17 4.65
CA VAL A 164 16.73 -6.93 5.15
C VAL A 164 17.04 -6.54 6.60
N PHE A 165 17.09 -5.25 6.89
CA PHE A 165 17.48 -4.69 8.19
C PHE A 165 16.25 -4.53 9.10
N VAL A 166 15.74 -5.66 9.58
CA VAL A 166 14.47 -5.72 10.34
C VAL A 166 14.68 -6.01 11.84
N ASP A 167 15.92 -6.00 12.32
CA ASP A 167 16.27 -6.14 13.74
C ASP A 167 17.07 -4.92 14.22
N ARG A 168 17.25 -4.81 15.54
CA ARG A 168 17.87 -3.65 16.19
C ARG A 168 19.32 -3.44 15.74
N GLU A 169 20.07 -4.53 15.55
CA GLU A 169 21.45 -4.48 15.05
C GLU A 169 21.49 -4.00 13.59
N GLY A 170 20.69 -4.60 12.70
CA GLY A 170 20.66 -4.26 11.29
C GLY A 170 20.19 -2.83 11.03
N ALA A 171 19.07 -2.44 11.62
CA ALA A 171 18.51 -1.09 11.48
C ALA A 171 19.36 -0.04 12.24
N GLY A 172 19.99 -0.43 13.36
CA GLY A 172 20.86 0.44 14.16
C GLY A 172 22.07 0.98 13.40
N LYS A 173 22.51 0.30 12.34
CA LYS A 173 23.56 0.79 11.44
C LYS A 173 23.24 2.12 10.78
N HIS A 174 21.97 2.47 10.61
CA HIS A 174 21.58 3.81 10.16
C HIS A 174 21.81 4.89 11.22
N LEU A 175 21.66 4.53 12.50
CA LEU A 175 21.96 5.43 13.61
C LEU A 175 23.47 5.65 13.72
N GLU A 176 24.27 4.60 13.54
CA GLU A 176 25.74 4.69 13.45
C GLU A 176 26.19 5.62 12.31
N ALA A 177 25.50 5.55 11.17
CA ALA A 177 25.73 6.43 10.01
C ALA A 177 25.31 7.90 10.25
N GLY A 178 24.68 8.21 11.38
CA GLY A 178 24.31 9.55 11.81
C GLY A 178 22.85 9.93 11.64
N ALA A 179 21.96 9.00 11.25
CA ALA A 179 20.52 9.26 11.32
C ALA A 179 20.02 9.25 12.77
N LYS A 180 18.97 10.01 13.10
CA LYS A 180 18.45 10.06 14.48
C LYS A 180 17.44 8.96 14.78
N LYS A 181 16.60 8.56 13.81
CA LYS A 181 15.59 7.50 13.95
C LYS A 181 15.45 6.65 12.69
N VAL A 182 14.87 5.46 12.86
CA VAL A 182 14.56 4.51 11.79
C VAL A 182 13.13 4.01 11.89
N LEU A 183 12.40 4.05 10.78
CA LEU A 183 11.08 3.47 10.60
C LEU A 183 11.18 2.28 9.63
N ILE A 184 10.99 1.06 10.14
CA ILE A 184 11.04 -0.17 9.36
C ILE A 184 9.70 -0.42 8.67
N THR A 185 9.73 -0.67 7.36
CA THR A 185 8.52 -0.97 6.55
C THR A 185 8.26 -2.48 6.42
N ALA A 186 8.45 -3.20 7.51
CA ALA A 186 8.23 -4.64 7.65
C ALA A 186 8.08 -4.98 9.14
N PRO A 187 7.61 -6.20 9.50
CA PRO A 187 7.61 -6.63 10.90
C PRO A 187 9.02 -6.60 11.50
N GLY A 188 9.21 -5.75 12.51
CA GLY A 188 10.42 -5.75 13.32
C GLY A 188 10.62 -7.07 14.06
N LYS A 189 11.88 -7.48 14.25
CA LYS A 189 12.27 -8.63 15.05
C LYS A 189 12.71 -8.21 16.45
N GLY A 190 12.54 -9.13 17.40
CA GLY A 190 12.95 -8.91 18.78
C GLY A 190 12.01 -7.96 19.50
N ASP A 191 12.57 -6.92 20.09
CA ASP A 191 11.90 -5.96 20.98
C ASP A 191 11.56 -4.63 20.29
N ILE A 192 11.61 -4.57 18.96
CA ILE A 192 11.28 -3.35 18.21
C ILE A 192 9.80 -3.00 18.39
N PRO A 193 9.47 -1.82 18.94
CA PRO A 193 8.09 -1.37 19.06
C PRO A 193 7.38 -1.33 17.72
N THR A 194 6.16 -1.85 17.68
CA THR A 194 5.35 -1.93 16.47
C THR A 194 4.10 -1.08 16.62
N TYR A 195 3.86 -0.24 15.64
CA TYR A 195 2.72 0.68 15.61
C TYR A 195 1.90 0.47 14.34
N VAL A 196 0.58 0.51 14.49
CA VAL A 196 -0.39 0.49 13.40
C VAL A 196 -1.29 1.71 13.59
N VAL A 197 -1.31 2.58 12.57
CA VAL A 197 -2.09 3.83 12.57
C VAL A 197 -3.58 3.51 12.64
N GLY A 198 -4.30 4.23 13.52
CA GLY A 198 -5.70 3.98 13.86
C GLY A 198 -5.91 2.88 14.91
N VAL A 199 -4.87 2.12 15.26
CA VAL A 199 -4.95 1.03 16.25
C VAL A 199 -4.27 1.40 17.55
N ASN A 200 -2.96 1.63 17.53
CA ASN A 200 -2.13 1.93 18.71
C ASN A 200 -1.03 2.99 18.46
N ALA A 201 -1.02 3.66 17.29
CA ALA A 201 0.04 4.62 16.96
C ALA A 201 0.02 5.87 17.85
N GLU A 202 -1.09 6.15 18.53
CA GLU A 202 -1.20 7.16 19.60
C GLU A 202 -0.33 6.84 20.83
N LEU A 203 0.08 5.58 20.99
CA LEU A 203 1.01 5.13 22.03
C LEU A 203 2.48 5.25 21.59
N TYR A 204 2.75 5.90 20.46
CA TYR A 204 4.11 6.13 20.00
C TYR A 204 4.91 6.91 21.05
N ASP A 205 6.04 6.33 21.47
CA ASP A 205 7.01 6.97 22.35
C ASP A 205 8.16 7.55 21.52
N HIS A 206 8.31 8.87 21.57
CA HIS A 206 9.38 9.57 20.88
C HIS A 206 10.78 9.22 21.40
N SER A 207 10.93 8.54 22.54
CA SER A 207 12.23 8.02 22.99
C SER A 207 12.74 6.88 22.09
N GLU A 208 11.83 6.16 21.43
CA GLU A 208 12.15 5.00 20.59
C GLU A 208 12.87 5.44 19.31
N THR A 209 14.07 4.92 19.09
CA THR A 209 14.92 5.27 17.94
C THR A 209 14.67 4.39 16.73
N ILE A 210 14.15 3.19 16.93
CA ILE A 210 13.85 2.23 15.86
C ILE A 210 12.44 1.68 16.10
N ILE A 211 11.55 1.89 15.14
CA ILE A 211 10.16 1.44 15.21
C ILE A 211 9.76 0.69 13.93
N SER A 212 8.67 -0.08 14.01
CA SER A 212 8.15 -0.88 12.90
C SER A 212 6.70 -0.50 12.57
N ASN A 213 6.40 -0.31 11.28
CA ASN A 213 5.03 -0.13 10.79
C ASN A 213 4.30 -1.48 10.56
N ALA A 214 4.77 -2.56 11.18
CA ALA A 214 4.26 -3.92 10.98
C ALA A 214 4.30 -4.37 9.50
N SER A 215 3.41 -5.29 9.12
CA SER A 215 3.18 -5.71 7.73
C SER A 215 1.90 -5.12 7.15
N CYS A 216 1.76 -5.17 5.82
CA CYS A 216 0.52 -4.81 5.12
C CYS A 216 -0.69 -5.63 5.61
N THR A 217 -0.55 -6.96 5.78
CA THR A 217 -1.63 -7.79 6.34
C THR A 217 -1.99 -7.41 7.77
N THR A 218 -1.01 -7.01 8.60
CA THR A 218 -1.31 -6.56 9.99
C THR A 218 -2.05 -5.23 9.97
N ASN A 219 -1.65 -4.30 9.09
CA ASN A 219 -2.35 -3.02 8.89
C ASN A 219 -3.77 -3.21 8.36
N CYS A 220 -4.03 -4.22 7.53
CA CYS A 220 -5.38 -4.58 7.10
C CYS A 220 -6.20 -5.22 8.24
N LEU A 221 -5.62 -6.19 8.95
CA LEU A 221 -6.31 -7.01 9.94
C LEU A 221 -6.63 -6.24 11.23
N ALA A 222 -5.67 -5.49 11.78
CA ALA A 222 -5.79 -4.90 13.10
C ALA A 222 -6.94 -3.88 13.25
N PRO A 223 -7.24 -2.99 12.28
CA PRO A 223 -8.34 -2.04 12.40
C PRO A 223 -9.71 -2.70 12.57
N PHE A 224 -10.08 -3.65 11.73
CA PHE A 224 -11.41 -4.28 11.86
C PHE A 224 -11.46 -5.32 13.00
N VAL A 225 -10.32 -5.92 13.37
CA VAL A 225 -10.23 -6.73 14.60
C VAL A 225 -10.45 -5.88 15.85
N LYS A 226 -9.92 -4.64 15.89
CA LYS A 226 -10.18 -3.69 16.98
C LYS A 226 -11.69 -3.44 17.14
N VAL A 227 -12.40 -3.21 16.03
CA VAL A 227 -13.86 -3.01 16.04
C VAL A 227 -14.58 -4.27 16.55
N LEU A 228 -14.25 -5.45 16.00
CA LEU A 228 -14.88 -6.71 16.39
C LEU A 228 -14.69 -7.01 17.88
N ASP A 229 -13.47 -6.82 18.39
CA ASP A 229 -13.17 -7.10 19.79
C ASP A 229 -13.84 -6.10 20.73
N GLN A 230 -13.84 -4.81 20.41
CA GLN A 230 -14.49 -3.78 21.23
C GLN A 230 -16.01 -3.93 21.27
N LYS A 231 -16.65 -4.28 20.14
CA LYS A 231 -18.11 -4.32 20.02
C LYS A 231 -18.70 -5.69 20.37
N PHE A 232 -17.99 -6.78 20.09
CA PHE A 232 -18.48 -8.15 20.22
C PHE A 232 -17.63 -9.07 21.11
N GLY A 233 -16.39 -8.70 21.42
CA GLY A 233 -15.48 -9.46 22.27
C GLY A 233 -14.96 -10.74 21.61
N ILE A 234 -13.69 -10.77 21.19
CA ILE A 234 -13.13 -11.96 20.52
C ILE A 234 -12.69 -13.00 21.56
N ILE A 235 -13.18 -14.23 21.39
CA ILE A 235 -12.71 -15.41 22.14
C ILE A 235 -11.44 -15.96 21.49
N LYS A 236 -11.53 -16.32 20.21
CA LYS A 236 -10.44 -16.87 19.40
C LYS A 236 -10.83 -16.84 17.92
N GLY A 237 -9.85 -16.93 17.04
CA GLY A 237 -10.10 -17.01 15.61
C GLY A 237 -8.89 -17.39 14.79
N THR A 238 -9.15 -17.64 13.51
CA THR A 238 -8.13 -17.92 12.52
C THR A 238 -8.35 -17.04 11.31
N MET A 239 -7.25 -16.67 10.65
CA MET A 239 -7.31 -15.91 9.42
C MET A 239 -6.55 -16.58 8.29
N THR A 240 -7.03 -16.38 7.07
CA THR A 240 -6.31 -16.70 5.85
C THR A 240 -6.21 -15.43 5.02
N THR A 241 -5.02 -15.08 4.55
CA THR A 241 -4.91 -14.03 3.53
C THR A 241 -4.66 -14.66 2.17
N THR A 242 -5.56 -14.39 1.23
CA THR A 242 -5.28 -14.62 -0.19
C THR A 242 -4.54 -13.39 -0.68
N HIS A 243 -3.23 -13.56 -0.87
CA HIS A 243 -2.30 -12.47 -0.99
C HIS A 243 -1.67 -12.47 -2.39
N SER A 244 -1.63 -11.31 -3.02
CA SER A 244 -0.85 -11.12 -4.25
C SER A 244 0.61 -11.54 -4.06
N TYR A 245 1.26 -11.98 -5.13
CA TYR A 245 2.67 -12.34 -5.05
C TYR A 245 3.53 -11.10 -4.77
N THR A 246 4.74 -11.31 -4.25
CA THR A 246 5.68 -10.23 -3.90
C THR A 246 7.07 -10.50 -4.46
N GLY A 247 7.98 -9.53 -4.36
CA GLY A 247 9.36 -9.69 -4.81
C GLY A 247 10.18 -10.77 -4.10
N ASP A 248 9.71 -11.30 -2.97
CA ASP A 248 10.32 -12.46 -2.28
C ASP A 248 10.11 -13.77 -3.07
N GLN A 249 9.05 -13.86 -3.89
CA GLN A 249 8.75 -15.05 -4.69
C GLN A 249 9.52 -15.07 -6.02
N ARG A 250 9.60 -16.26 -6.62
CA ARG A 250 10.31 -16.48 -7.88
C ARG A 250 9.38 -16.41 -9.08
N LEU A 251 9.80 -15.75 -10.16
CA LEU A 251 9.05 -15.73 -11.41
C LEU A 251 8.96 -17.13 -12.03
N LEU A 252 10.10 -17.84 -12.04
CA LEU A 252 10.24 -19.24 -12.44
C LEU A 252 10.76 -20.06 -11.26
N ASP A 253 10.65 -21.38 -11.31
CA ASP A 253 11.15 -22.25 -10.25
C ASP A 253 12.64 -21.98 -9.97
N ALA A 254 12.99 -21.56 -8.75
CA ALA A 254 14.35 -21.19 -8.35
C ALA A 254 14.58 -21.27 -6.84
N SER A 255 15.84 -21.32 -6.41
CA SER A 255 16.23 -21.49 -5.00
C SER A 255 15.58 -20.45 -4.07
N HIS A 256 14.96 -20.95 -3.00
CA HIS A 256 14.36 -20.15 -1.93
C HIS A 256 14.33 -20.97 -0.63
N ARG A 257 14.45 -20.31 0.53
CA ARG A 257 14.46 -20.97 1.86
C ARG A 257 13.13 -21.65 2.21
N ASP A 258 12.03 -21.07 1.77
CA ASP A 258 10.70 -21.68 1.77
C ASP A 258 10.50 -22.36 0.41
N LEU A 259 10.52 -23.69 0.39
CA LEU A 259 10.40 -24.51 -0.84
C LEU A 259 9.08 -24.29 -1.58
N ARG A 260 8.03 -23.81 -0.90
CA ARG A 260 6.77 -23.49 -1.58
C ARG A 260 6.91 -22.20 -2.38
N ARG A 261 7.60 -21.20 -1.84
CA ARG A 261 7.92 -19.92 -2.53
C ARG A 261 9.03 -20.05 -3.58
N ALA A 262 9.71 -21.19 -3.63
CA ALA A 262 10.64 -21.53 -4.70
C ALA A 262 9.94 -21.78 -6.05
N ARG A 263 8.62 -22.02 -6.05
CA ARG A 263 7.83 -22.31 -7.25
C ARG A 263 7.37 -21.03 -7.96
N ALA A 264 7.19 -21.11 -9.27
CA ALA A 264 6.78 -20.01 -10.15
C ALA A 264 5.51 -19.30 -9.63
N ALA A 265 5.65 -18.01 -9.28
CA ALA A 265 4.65 -17.24 -8.57
C ALA A 265 3.36 -17.02 -9.38
N ALA A 266 3.48 -16.77 -10.67
CA ALA A 266 2.35 -16.44 -11.54
C ALA A 266 1.56 -17.67 -12.05
N LEU A 267 1.88 -18.88 -11.55
CA LEU A 267 1.23 -20.13 -11.96
C LEU A 267 0.63 -20.92 -10.80
N ASN A 268 0.89 -20.52 -9.55
CA ASN A 268 0.56 -21.32 -8.38
C ASN A 268 -0.22 -20.55 -7.33
N ILE A 269 -1.07 -21.29 -6.59
CA ILE A 269 -1.51 -20.89 -5.26
C ILE A 269 -0.48 -21.46 -4.27
N VAL A 270 0.27 -20.60 -3.57
CA VAL A 270 1.39 -21.01 -2.71
C VAL A 270 1.03 -20.82 -1.23
N PRO A 271 0.75 -21.89 -0.48
CA PRO A 271 0.44 -21.78 0.95
C PRO A 271 1.70 -21.51 1.77
N THR A 272 1.68 -20.54 2.68
CA THR A 272 2.83 -20.20 3.53
C THR A 272 2.36 -19.75 4.91
N SER A 273 3.24 -19.83 5.91
CA SER A 273 2.96 -19.28 7.22
C SER A 273 2.98 -17.74 7.16
N THR A 274 2.21 -17.12 8.05
CA THR A 274 2.23 -15.67 8.24
C THR A 274 2.31 -15.33 9.72
N GLY A 275 3.10 -14.31 10.05
CA GLY A 275 3.15 -13.75 11.41
C GLY A 275 2.06 -12.72 11.67
N ALA A 276 1.30 -12.28 10.66
CA ALA A 276 0.41 -11.11 10.76
C ALA A 276 -0.65 -11.25 11.85
N ALA A 277 -1.32 -12.40 11.93
CA ALA A 277 -2.32 -12.66 12.97
C ALA A 277 -1.72 -12.64 14.39
N LYS A 278 -0.49 -13.16 14.54
CA LYS A 278 0.24 -13.11 15.81
C LYS A 278 0.72 -11.69 16.14
N ALA A 279 1.07 -10.91 15.12
CA ALA A 279 1.52 -9.53 15.25
C ALA A 279 0.39 -8.58 15.68
N VAL A 280 -0.89 -8.95 15.47
CA VAL A 280 -2.02 -8.20 16.05
C VAL A 280 -1.88 -8.10 17.57
N ALA A 281 -1.35 -9.12 18.25
CA ALA A 281 -1.14 -9.07 19.69
C ALA A 281 -0.06 -8.04 20.14
N LEU A 282 0.78 -7.55 19.22
CA LEU A 282 1.74 -6.49 19.52
C LEU A 282 1.07 -5.12 19.59
N VAL A 283 -0.05 -4.94 18.87
CA VAL A 283 -0.80 -3.68 18.80
C VAL A 283 -2.14 -3.71 19.55
N LEU A 284 -2.66 -4.91 19.83
CA LEU A 284 -3.84 -5.18 20.65
C LEU A 284 -3.51 -6.29 21.66
N PRO A 285 -2.83 -5.98 22.79
CA PRO A 285 -2.27 -6.97 23.70
C PRO A 285 -3.29 -7.94 24.31
N ASN A 286 -4.54 -7.51 24.48
CA ASN A 286 -5.66 -8.32 24.97
C ASN A 286 -6.05 -9.47 24.02
N LEU A 287 -5.55 -9.47 22.78
CA LEU A 287 -5.72 -10.54 21.79
C LEU A 287 -4.56 -11.53 21.73
N LYS A 288 -3.58 -11.42 22.64
CA LYS A 288 -2.44 -12.34 22.72
C LYS A 288 -2.91 -13.79 22.85
N GLY A 289 -2.47 -14.62 21.89
CA GLY A 289 -2.80 -16.05 21.83
C GLY A 289 -4.19 -16.38 21.27
N LYS A 290 -5.01 -15.38 20.92
CA LYS A 290 -6.38 -15.59 20.41
C LYS A 290 -6.45 -15.76 18.89
N LEU A 291 -5.50 -15.19 18.15
CA LEU A 291 -5.49 -15.17 16.69
C LEU A 291 -4.26 -15.87 16.11
N ASN A 292 -4.48 -16.64 15.04
CA ASN A 292 -3.42 -17.25 14.24
C ASN A 292 -3.87 -17.29 12.76
N GLY A 293 -2.99 -17.68 11.84
CA GLY A 293 -3.39 -17.76 10.44
C GLY A 293 -2.33 -18.21 9.47
N ILE A 294 -2.74 -18.30 8.20
CA ILE A 294 -1.90 -18.67 7.06
C ILE A 294 -2.07 -17.66 5.92
N ALA A 295 -1.21 -17.76 4.91
CA ALA A 295 -1.35 -17.02 3.66
C ALA A 295 -1.36 -17.97 2.47
N LEU A 296 -2.14 -17.63 1.45
CA LEU A 296 -2.16 -18.25 0.14
C LEU A 296 -1.67 -17.20 -0.86
N ARG A 297 -0.47 -17.35 -1.41
CA ARG A 297 0.00 -16.44 -2.46
C ARG A 297 -0.63 -16.81 -3.79
N VAL A 298 -1.21 -15.87 -4.51
CA VAL A 298 -1.93 -16.13 -5.77
C VAL A 298 -1.35 -15.33 -6.95
N PRO A 299 -1.62 -15.73 -8.21
CA PRO A 299 -1.15 -15.06 -9.45
C PRO A 299 -1.74 -13.67 -9.74
N THR A 300 -1.81 -12.79 -8.73
CA THR A 300 -2.19 -11.38 -8.87
C THR A 300 -1.00 -10.50 -8.44
N PRO A 301 -0.71 -9.40 -9.16
CA PRO A 301 0.48 -8.58 -8.88
C PRO A 301 0.31 -7.62 -7.69
N ASN A 302 -0.94 -7.28 -7.35
CA ASN A 302 -1.28 -6.31 -6.31
C ASN A 302 -2.73 -6.56 -5.84
N VAL A 303 -3.07 -5.99 -4.69
CA VAL A 303 -4.27 -6.19 -3.89
C VAL A 303 -4.35 -7.58 -3.31
N SER A 304 -4.72 -7.63 -2.05
CA SER A 304 -4.85 -8.85 -1.28
C SER A 304 -6.13 -8.77 -0.45
N VAL A 305 -6.56 -9.91 0.06
CA VAL A 305 -7.76 -10.01 0.88
C VAL A 305 -7.47 -10.83 2.12
N VAL A 306 -8.02 -10.40 3.25
CA VAL A 306 -8.05 -11.13 4.50
C VAL A 306 -9.42 -11.78 4.66
N ASP A 307 -9.42 -13.05 4.98
CA ASP A 307 -10.55 -13.81 5.49
C ASP A 307 -10.30 -14.08 6.98
N LEU A 308 -11.11 -13.49 7.86
CA LEU A 308 -11.07 -13.72 9.30
C LEU A 308 -12.32 -14.48 9.74
N VAL A 309 -12.15 -15.58 10.45
CA VAL A 309 -13.22 -16.29 11.16
C VAL A 309 -12.93 -16.26 12.65
N VAL A 310 -13.84 -15.69 13.43
CA VAL A 310 -13.70 -15.53 14.89
C VAL A 310 -14.94 -16.02 15.61
N GLN A 311 -14.72 -16.56 16.81
CA GLN A 311 -15.77 -16.75 17.79
C GLN A 311 -15.84 -15.52 18.70
N VAL A 312 -17.04 -14.98 18.89
CA VAL A 312 -17.30 -13.79 19.71
C VAL A 312 -18.11 -14.13 20.97
N THR A 313 -17.99 -13.30 22.02
CA THR A 313 -18.74 -13.51 23.27
C THR A 313 -20.15 -12.93 23.20
N LYS A 314 -20.31 -11.78 22.55
CA LYS A 314 -21.62 -11.14 22.34
C LYS A 314 -22.25 -11.70 21.08
N LYS A 315 -23.41 -12.33 21.25
CA LYS A 315 -24.23 -12.82 20.14
C LYS A 315 -24.58 -11.67 19.19
N THR A 316 -24.54 -11.94 17.89
CA THR A 316 -24.71 -10.93 16.84
C THR A 316 -25.32 -11.53 15.57
N PHE A 317 -25.65 -10.67 14.61
CA PHE A 317 -25.94 -11.03 13.23
C PHE A 317 -25.15 -10.13 12.25
N ALA A 318 -25.19 -10.43 10.95
CA ALA A 318 -24.29 -9.80 9.96
C ALA A 318 -24.49 -8.29 9.84
N GLU A 319 -25.73 -7.83 9.88
CA GLU A 319 -26.10 -6.41 9.78
C GLU A 319 -25.61 -5.61 11.00
N GLU A 320 -25.60 -6.19 12.20
CA GLU A 320 -25.01 -5.56 13.39
C GLU A 320 -23.48 -5.43 13.27
N VAL A 321 -22.82 -6.45 12.72
CA VAL A 321 -21.37 -6.43 12.46
C VAL A 321 -21.03 -5.34 11.43
N ASN A 322 -21.77 -5.28 10.32
CA ASN A 322 -21.58 -4.27 9.28
C ASN A 322 -21.88 -2.85 9.79
N ALA A 323 -22.92 -2.67 10.62
CA ALA A 323 -23.23 -1.38 11.24
C ALA A 323 -22.09 -0.90 12.15
N ALA A 324 -21.47 -1.81 12.92
CA ALA A 324 -20.30 -1.48 13.74
C ALA A 324 -19.11 -1.03 12.87
N PHE A 325 -18.85 -1.70 11.75
CA PHE A 325 -17.81 -1.26 10.83
C PHE A 325 -18.12 0.09 10.18
N LYS A 326 -19.38 0.32 9.79
CA LYS A 326 -19.79 1.61 9.22
C LYS A 326 -19.55 2.75 10.21
N GLU A 327 -20.02 2.57 11.45
CA GLU A 327 -19.83 3.52 12.54
C GLU A 327 -18.34 3.85 12.73
N SER A 328 -17.48 2.82 12.87
CA SER A 328 -16.05 3.04 13.05
C SER A 328 -15.37 3.68 11.85
N SER A 329 -15.77 3.33 10.62
CA SER A 329 -15.22 3.90 9.38
C SER A 329 -15.58 5.37 9.17
N ASP A 330 -16.73 5.80 9.67
CA ASP A 330 -17.16 7.20 9.60
C ASP A 330 -16.52 8.07 10.70
N ASN A 331 -16.04 7.43 11.77
CA ASN A 331 -15.57 8.09 12.99
C ASN A 331 -14.09 7.77 13.26
N GLU A 332 -13.78 6.98 14.29
CA GLU A 332 -12.43 6.82 14.85
C GLU A 332 -11.43 6.12 13.92
N LEU A 333 -11.90 5.40 12.89
CA LEU A 333 -11.07 4.76 11.87
C LEU A 333 -11.23 5.41 10.49
N LYS A 334 -11.75 6.63 10.41
CA LYS A 334 -11.88 7.36 9.15
C LYS A 334 -10.53 7.51 8.44
N GLY A 335 -10.49 7.10 7.18
CA GLY A 335 -9.26 7.07 6.36
C GLY A 335 -8.35 5.86 6.61
N ILE A 336 -8.70 4.98 7.56
CA ILE A 336 -7.98 3.74 7.87
C ILE A 336 -8.82 2.51 7.52
N LEU A 337 -10.11 2.54 7.85
CA LEU A 337 -11.10 1.52 7.57
C LEU A 337 -12.17 2.08 6.61
N ALA A 338 -12.57 1.30 5.62
CA ALA A 338 -13.74 1.57 4.79
C ALA A 338 -14.68 0.36 4.80
N LEU A 339 -15.95 0.61 4.47
CA LEU A 339 -16.95 -0.43 4.20
C LEU A 339 -17.36 -0.34 2.73
N CYS A 340 -17.39 -1.48 2.04
CA CYS A 340 -17.82 -1.61 0.65
C CYS A 340 -19.06 -2.51 0.57
N GLU A 341 -20.12 -2.01 -0.05
CA GLU A 341 -21.35 -2.77 -0.30
C GLU A 341 -21.47 -3.20 -1.77
N GLU A 342 -20.61 -2.65 -2.64
CA GLU A 342 -20.58 -2.98 -4.06
C GLU A 342 -19.86 -4.32 -4.30
N PRO A 343 -20.29 -5.13 -5.30
CA PRO A 343 -19.68 -6.41 -5.62
C PRO A 343 -18.38 -6.24 -6.42
N LEU A 344 -17.35 -5.69 -5.77
CA LEU A 344 -16.05 -5.38 -6.37
C LEU A 344 -15.08 -6.57 -6.32
N VAL A 345 -14.02 -6.49 -7.11
CA VAL A 345 -12.93 -7.48 -7.16
C VAL A 345 -11.57 -6.83 -6.91
N SER A 346 -10.50 -7.65 -6.86
CA SER A 346 -9.18 -7.20 -6.39
C SER A 346 -8.66 -5.93 -7.07
N VAL A 347 -8.78 -5.80 -8.40
CA VAL A 347 -8.22 -4.64 -9.12
C VAL A 347 -8.90 -3.32 -8.75
N ASP A 348 -10.15 -3.35 -8.28
CA ASP A 348 -10.92 -2.15 -7.96
C ASP A 348 -10.41 -1.45 -6.69
N PHE A 349 -9.71 -2.19 -5.82
CA PHE A 349 -9.10 -1.65 -4.60
C PHE A 349 -7.66 -1.15 -4.80
N ARG A 350 -7.12 -1.24 -6.02
CA ARG A 350 -5.78 -0.72 -6.33
C ARG A 350 -5.73 0.79 -6.08
N CYS A 351 -4.66 1.27 -5.47
CA CYS A 351 -4.50 2.65 -5.04
C CYS A 351 -5.54 3.12 -4.01
N SER A 352 -6.18 2.20 -3.27
CA SER A 352 -7.01 2.55 -2.13
C SER A 352 -6.15 3.09 -0.98
N ASP A 353 -6.49 4.28 -0.48
CA ASP A 353 -5.72 4.97 0.57
C ASP A 353 -5.93 4.39 1.97
N VAL A 354 -6.99 3.59 2.16
CA VAL A 354 -7.29 2.97 3.46
C VAL A 354 -6.47 1.70 3.67
N SER A 355 -6.26 1.31 4.93
CA SER A 355 -5.55 0.08 5.26
C SER A 355 -6.39 -1.17 5.03
N SER A 356 -7.71 -1.03 5.16
CA SER A 356 -8.65 -2.13 5.16
C SER A 356 -10.00 -1.67 4.60
N THR A 357 -10.53 -2.40 3.62
CA THR A 357 -11.89 -2.20 3.11
C THR A 357 -12.71 -3.46 3.36
N VAL A 358 -13.61 -3.42 4.33
CA VAL A 358 -14.50 -4.55 4.65
C VAL A 358 -15.53 -4.72 3.54
N ASP A 359 -15.69 -5.95 3.07
CA ASP A 359 -16.72 -6.33 2.10
C ASP A 359 -18.00 -6.71 2.86
N ALA A 360 -18.94 -5.77 2.94
CA ALA A 360 -20.16 -5.91 3.72
C ALA A 360 -21.04 -7.07 3.22
N SER A 361 -20.98 -7.35 1.92
CA SER A 361 -21.77 -8.41 1.27
C SER A 361 -21.29 -9.82 1.65
N LEU A 362 -20.04 -9.95 2.12
CA LEU A 362 -19.40 -11.21 2.50
C LEU A 362 -19.26 -11.40 4.01
N THR A 363 -19.80 -10.49 4.82
CA THR A 363 -19.92 -10.69 6.27
C THR A 363 -20.93 -11.80 6.54
N MET A 364 -20.52 -12.82 7.29
CA MET A 364 -21.38 -13.95 7.64
C MET A 364 -21.37 -14.18 9.14
N VAL A 365 -22.51 -14.58 9.69
CA VAL A 365 -22.62 -15.08 11.06
C VAL A 365 -23.22 -16.48 11.01
N MET A 366 -22.49 -17.46 11.55
CA MET A 366 -22.94 -18.83 11.68
C MET A 366 -23.33 -19.08 13.14
N GLY A 367 -24.54 -19.61 13.35
CA GLY A 367 -25.16 -19.60 14.67
C GLY A 367 -25.46 -18.15 15.08
N ASP A 368 -24.94 -17.73 16.22
CA ASP A 368 -24.99 -16.35 16.69
C ASP A 368 -23.64 -15.85 17.23
N ASP A 369 -22.60 -16.68 17.20
CA ASP A 369 -21.31 -16.42 17.85
C ASP A 369 -20.08 -16.66 16.94
N MET A 370 -20.25 -17.17 15.71
CA MET A 370 -19.15 -17.38 14.76
C MET A 370 -19.25 -16.39 13.59
N VAL A 371 -18.40 -15.37 13.62
CA VAL A 371 -18.39 -14.28 12.65
C VAL A 371 -17.26 -14.49 11.63
N LYS A 372 -17.60 -14.35 10.36
CA LYS A 372 -16.66 -14.30 9.24
C LYS A 372 -16.69 -12.90 8.62
N VAL A 373 -15.51 -12.30 8.44
CA VAL A 373 -15.34 -10.98 7.80
C VAL A 373 -14.28 -11.08 6.71
N ILE A 374 -14.61 -10.52 5.55
CA ILE A 374 -13.69 -10.37 4.42
C ILE A 374 -13.26 -8.91 4.32
N ALA A 375 -11.96 -8.65 4.19
CA ALA A 375 -11.42 -7.30 4.05
C ALA A 375 -10.32 -7.22 3.00
N TRP A 376 -10.50 -6.34 2.01
CA TRP A 376 -9.57 -6.04 0.95
C TRP A 376 -8.52 -5.02 1.39
N TYR A 377 -7.33 -5.08 0.79
CA TYR A 377 -6.30 -4.08 0.96
C TYR A 377 -5.32 -4.07 -0.22
N ASP A 378 -4.98 -2.88 -0.71
CA ASP A 378 -3.80 -2.73 -1.56
C ASP A 378 -2.55 -2.88 -0.68
N ASN A 379 -1.92 -4.05 -0.80
CA ASN A 379 -0.78 -4.43 0.00
C ASN A 379 0.49 -3.61 -0.29
N GLU A 380 0.48 -2.75 -1.31
CA GLU A 380 1.57 -1.84 -1.62
C GLU A 380 1.17 -0.37 -1.32
N TRP A 381 0.01 0.10 -1.79
CA TRP A 381 -0.39 1.51 -1.69
C TRP A 381 -0.93 1.90 -0.32
N GLY A 382 -1.99 1.24 0.17
CA GLY A 382 -2.57 1.52 1.48
C GLY A 382 -1.54 1.34 2.61
N TYR A 383 -0.66 0.34 2.48
CA TYR A 383 0.47 0.18 3.40
C TYR A 383 1.48 1.34 3.33
N SER A 384 1.86 1.80 2.14
CA SER A 384 2.75 2.96 1.99
C SER A 384 2.14 4.25 2.53
N GLN A 385 0.82 4.45 2.41
CA GLN A 385 0.13 5.55 3.08
C GLN A 385 0.30 5.48 4.60
N ARG A 386 0.21 4.29 5.21
CA ARG A 386 0.47 4.09 6.64
C ARG A 386 1.92 4.37 7.05
N VAL A 387 2.89 4.09 6.18
CA VAL A 387 4.29 4.44 6.44
C VAL A 387 4.46 5.96 6.49
N VAL A 388 3.83 6.70 5.56
CA VAL A 388 3.86 8.17 5.60
C VAL A 388 3.10 8.71 6.82
N ASP A 389 1.93 8.16 7.16
CA ASP A 389 1.17 8.56 8.35
C ASP A 389 1.98 8.37 9.65
N LEU A 390 2.65 7.23 9.80
CA LEU A 390 3.49 6.98 10.98
C LEU A 390 4.72 7.89 11.01
N ALA A 391 5.32 8.19 9.85
CA ALA A 391 6.39 9.18 9.77
C ALA A 391 5.91 10.60 10.11
N ASP A 392 4.69 10.99 9.73
CA ASP A 392 4.07 12.25 10.11
C ASP A 392 3.81 12.31 11.63
N ILE A 393 3.37 11.21 12.26
CA ILE A 393 3.25 11.10 13.73
C ILE A 393 4.61 11.32 14.40
N VAL A 394 5.66 10.68 13.89
CA VAL A 394 7.04 10.86 14.38
C VAL A 394 7.46 12.32 14.26
N ALA A 395 7.20 12.96 13.12
CA ALA A 395 7.52 14.36 12.86
C ALA A 395 6.76 15.33 13.78
N SER A 396 5.49 15.04 14.10
CA SER A 396 4.68 15.89 14.98
C SER A 396 5.19 15.97 16.43
N GLN A 397 5.99 14.98 16.86
CA GLN A 397 6.64 14.96 18.16
C GLN A 397 8.11 15.41 18.10
N TRP A 398 8.59 15.83 16.93
CA TRP A 398 9.96 16.26 16.73
C TRP A 398 10.19 17.64 17.36
N LYS A 399 11.18 17.74 18.25
CA LYS A 399 11.51 18.97 18.98
C LYS A 399 12.75 19.64 18.43
#